data_AF-A0A137QI23-F1
#
_entry.id   AF-A0A137QI23-F1
#
_cell.length_a   1.000
_cell.length_b   1.000
_cell.length_c   1.000
_cell.angle_alpha   90.00
_cell.angle_beta   90.00
_cell.angle_gamma   90.00
#
_symmetry.space_group_name_H-M   'P 1'
#
loop_
_entity.id
_entity.type
_entity.pdbx_description
1 polymer ?
#
loop_
_entity_poly.entity_id
_entity_poly.type
_entity_poly.pdbx_seq_one_letter_code
_entity_poly.pdbx_strand_id
1 'polypeptide(L)'
;MPPPPALLHRYFFPQSPHAPCLLNIRYIDPLLGVFTGFLAYYLHETHPRTALSPDQRLTELIRWKWDKRQHERKEELRALDAVSENTK
;
A
#
# COMPACT_ATOMS: atom_id res chain seq x y z
N MET A 1 -36.02 -54.18 -26.10
CA MET A 1 -36.13 -52.77 -25.66
C MET A 1 -35.40 -52.63 -24.34
N PRO A 2 -34.34 -51.80 -24.22
CA PRO A 2 -33.76 -51.47 -22.92
C PRO A 2 -34.54 -50.32 -22.23
N PRO A 3 -34.66 -50.32 -20.89
CA PRO A 3 -35.45 -49.32 -20.13
C PRO A 3 -34.70 -47.98 -19.93
N PRO A 4 -35.43 -46.86 -19.76
CA PRO A 4 -34.84 -45.51 -19.67
C PRO A 4 -34.23 -45.21 -18.28
N PRO A 5 -33.09 -44.49 -18.22
CA PRO A 5 -32.38 -44.17 -16.98
C PRO A 5 -33.05 -43.02 -16.21
N ALA A 6 -33.50 -43.33 -15.00
CA ALA A 6 -33.87 -42.37 -13.98
C ALA A 6 -32.64 -41.63 -13.46
N LEU A 7 -32.40 -40.37 -13.85
CA LEU A 7 -31.45 -39.49 -13.15
C LEU A 7 -31.66 -38.01 -13.53
N LEU A 8 -32.64 -37.31 -12.92
CA LEU A 8 -32.63 -35.84 -12.83
C LEU A 8 -33.13 -35.33 -11.47
N HIS A 9 -32.75 -36.00 -10.38
CA HIS A 9 -32.93 -35.51 -9.02
C HIS A 9 -31.61 -34.97 -8.47
N ARG A 10 -31.05 -33.89 -9.04
CA ARG A 10 -29.88 -33.23 -8.42
C ARG A 10 -29.57 -31.79 -8.82
N TYR A 11 -30.56 -30.97 -9.11
CA TYR A 11 -30.36 -29.51 -9.09
C TYR A 11 -31.00 -28.91 -7.83
N PHE A 12 -30.48 -29.34 -6.68
CA PHE A 12 -30.57 -28.62 -5.42
C PHE A 12 -29.18 -28.06 -5.13
N PHE A 13 -28.97 -26.77 -5.39
CA PHE A 13 -27.94 -26.03 -4.66
C PHE A 13 -28.48 -24.62 -4.34
N PRO A 14 -28.67 -24.30 -3.05
CA PRO A 14 -29.22 -23.03 -2.61
C PRO A 14 -28.17 -21.91 -2.59
N GLN A 15 -28.63 -20.71 -2.91
CA GLN A 15 -28.27 -19.37 -2.41
C GLN A 15 -26.97 -19.21 -1.59
N SER A 16 -26.06 -18.34 -2.04
CA SER A 16 -25.11 -17.64 -1.16
C SER A 16 -25.29 -16.12 -1.32
N PRO A 17 -25.81 -15.42 -0.31
CA PRO A 17 -25.93 -13.97 -0.30
C PRO A 17 -24.69 -13.36 0.40
N HIS A 18 -24.33 -12.13 0.00
CA HIS A 18 -23.33 -11.27 0.66
C HIS A 18 -21.85 -11.64 0.47
N ALA A 19 -21.21 -11.06 -0.56
CA ALA A 19 -19.76 -10.92 -0.62
C ALA A 19 -19.36 -9.46 -0.29
N PRO A 20 -19.08 -9.11 0.98
CA PRO A 20 -18.56 -7.79 1.33
C PRO A 20 -17.02 -7.81 1.21
N CYS A 21 -16.48 -7.84 -0.01
CA CYS A 21 -15.01 -7.92 -0.17
C CYS A 21 -14.37 -6.93 -1.15
N LEU A 22 -15.13 -6.01 -1.76
CA LEU A 22 -14.59 -5.16 -2.84
C LEU A 22 -14.19 -3.74 -2.44
N LEU A 23 -14.37 -3.31 -1.19
CA LEU A 23 -14.05 -1.93 -0.81
C LEU A 23 -12.54 -1.70 -0.62
N ASN A 24 -11.77 -2.73 -0.22
CA ASN A 24 -10.34 -2.59 0.10
C ASN A 24 -9.40 -2.71 -1.11
N ILE A 25 -9.79 -3.43 -2.16
CA ILE A 25 -8.97 -3.62 -3.37
C ILE A 25 -8.80 -2.30 -4.14
N ARG A 26 -9.84 -1.45 -4.14
CA ARG A 26 -9.85 -0.17 -4.87
C ARG A 26 -8.72 0.79 -4.48
N TYR A 27 -8.25 0.73 -3.24
CA TYR A 27 -7.21 1.63 -2.73
C TYR A 27 -5.82 1.01 -2.77
N ILE A 28 -5.74 -0.33 -2.77
CA ILE A 28 -4.49 -1.08 -2.80
C ILE A 28 -3.92 -1.08 -4.23
N ASP A 29 -4.75 -1.27 -5.26
CA ASP A 29 -4.32 -1.23 -6.67
C ASP A 29 -3.54 0.04 -7.07
N PRO A 30 -4.04 1.28 -6.81
CA PRO A 30 -3.32 2.50 -7.17
C PRO A 30 -2.08 2.72 -6.30
N LEU A 31 -2.11 2.29 -5.03
CA LEU A 31 -0.93 2.37 -4.16
C LEU A 31 0.18 1.46 -4.68
N LEU A 32 -0.16 0.23 -5.09
CA LEU A 32 0.78 -0.69 -5.72
C LEU A 32 1.24 -0.16 -7.08
N GLY A 33 0.38 0.45 -7.90
CA GLY A 33 0.76 1.02 -9.18
C GLY A 33 1.80 2.14 -9.05
N VAL A 34 1.55 3.09 -8.13
CA VAL A 34 2.48 4.19 -7.85
C VAL A 34 3.78 3.67 -7.24
N PHE A 35 3.70 2.73 -6.30
CA PHE A 35 4.88 2.13 -5.67
C PHE A 35 5.73 1.34 -6.68
N THR A 36 5.09 0.58 -7.56
CA THR A 36 5.77 -0.20 -8.60
C THR A 36 6.43 0.71 -9.63
N GLY A 37 5.77 1.80 -10.06
CA GLY A 37 6.37 2.79 -10.94
C GLY A 37 7.56 3.51 -10.30
N PHE A 38 7.45 3.86 -9.02
CA PHE A 38 8.55 4.46 -8.25
C PHE A 38 9.73 3.50 -8.07
N LEU A 39 9.47 2.23 -7.78
CA LEU A 39 10.49 1.20 -7.62
C LEU A 39 11.22 0.91 -8.94
N ALA A 40 10.48 0.84 -10.05
CA ALA A 40 11.05 0.69 -11.37
C ALA A 40 11.95 1.88 -11.73
N TYR A 41 11.53 3.10 -11.42
CA TYR A 41 12.34 4.30 -11.58
C TYR A 41 13.60 4.26 -10.69
N TYR A 42 13.46 3.87 -9.43
CA TYR A 42 14.59 3.74 -8.51
C TYR A 42 15.65 2.73 -9.00
N LEU A 43 15.20 1.58 -9.51
CA LEU A 43 16.09 0.52 -10.01
C LEU A 43 16.74 0.87 -11.37
N HIS A 44 16.03 1.63 -12.21
CA HIS A 44 16.58 2.18 -13.43
C HIS A 44 17.69 3.20 -13.14
N GLU A 45 17.51 4.00 -12.08
CA GLU A 45 18.46 5.02 -11.65
C GLU A 45 19.72 4.46 -10.94
N THR A 46 19.67 3.23 -10.39
CA THR A 46 20.83 2.58 -9.76
C THR A 46 21.79 1.91 -10.74
N HIS A 47 21.50 1.95 -12.06
CA HIS A 47 22.42 1.47 -13.08
C HIS A 47 23.58 2.45 -13.29
N PRO A 48 24.84 2.04 -13.09
CA PRO A 48 26.01 2.92 -13.02
C PRO A 48 26.40 3.60 -14.34
N ARG A 49 25.70 3.34 -15.46
CA ARG A 49 25.99 3.92 -16.78
C ARG A 49 25.12 5.12 -17.17
N THR A 50 24.06 5.41 -16.40
CA THR A 50 23.05 6.43 -16.71
C THR A 50 22.71 7.33 -15.52
N ALA A 51 23.55 7.33 -14.47
CA ALA A 51 23.30 8.11 -13.26
C ALA A 51 23.19 9.60 -13.57
N LEU A 52 21.96 10.13 -13.56
CA LEU A 52 21.76 11.57 -13.54
C LEU A 52 22.16 12.08 -12.15
N SER A 53 22.69 13.30 -12.12
CA SER A 53 23.21 13.93 -10.91
C SER A 53 22.22 13.83 -9.73
N PRO A 54 22.68 13.46 -8.52
CA PRO A 54 21.83 13.21 -7.35
C PRO A 54 20.84 14.36 -7.04
N ASP A 55 21.23 15.59 -7.35
CA ASP A 55 20.44 16.82 -7.20
C ASP A 55 19.10 16.84 -7.98
N GLN A 56 18.96 16.01 -9.02
CA GLN A 56 17.72 15.88 -9.81
C GLN A 56 16.79 14.77 -9.30
N ARG A 57 17.17 14.04 -8.24
CA ARG A 57 16.42 12.86 -7.79
C ARG A 57 15.26 13.27 -6.90
N LEU A 58 14.04 12.96 -7.34
CA LEU A 58 12.83 13.13 -6.53
C LEU A 58 12.92 12.41 -5.17
N THR A 59 13.69 11.31 -5.13
CA THR A 59 13.98 10.55 -3.91
C THR A 59 14.74 11.37 -2.86
N GLU A 60 15.62 12.28 -3.26
CA GLU A 60 16.36 13.14 -2.34
C GLU A 60 15.43 14.18 -1.70
N LEU A 61 14.53 14.77 -2.49
CA LEU A 61 13.46 15.64 -1.98
C LEU A 61 12.53 14.90 -1.00
N ILE A 62 12.14 13.65 -1.33
CA ILE A 62 11.31 12.82 -0.46
C ILE A 62 12.06 12.49 0.83
N ARG A 63 13.37 12.20 0.75
CA ARG A 63 14.22 11.94 1.92
C ARG A 63 14.32 13.17 2.82
N TRP A 64 14.57 14.35 2.25
CA TRP A 64 14.60 15.61 3.00
C TRP A 64 13.26 15.92 3.68
N LYS A 65 12.15 15.75 2.96
CA LYS A 65 10.80 15.99 3.51
C LYS A 65 10.47 15.03 4.65
N TRP A 66 10.90 13.77 4.53
CA TRP A 66 10.73 12.77 5.58
C TRP A 66 11.55 13.12 6.81
N ASP A 67 12.82 13.48 6.63
CA ASP A 67 13.73 13.85 7.72
C ASP A 67 13.20 15.06 8.50
N LYS A 68 12.76 16.12 7.78
CA LYS A 68 12.12 17.29 8.38
C LYS A 68 10.90 16.92 9.22
N ARG A 69 10.00 16.08 8.68
CA ARG A 69 8.79 15.65 9.38
C ARG A 69 9.10 14.80 10.63
N GLN A 70 10.16 14.00 10.59
CA GLN A 70 10.60 13.23 11.76
C GLN A 70 11.18 14.14 12.84
N HIS A 71 11.85 15.23 12.45
CA HIS A 71 12.39 16.20 13.40
C HIS A 71 11.28 16.94 14.13
N GLU A 72 10.31 17.49 13.39
CA GLU A 72 9.14 18.18 13.95
C GLU A 72 8.37 17.27 14.93
N ARG A 73 8.17 16.00 14.56
CA ARG A 73 7.51 15.02 15.44
C ARG A 73 8.29 14.75 16.73
N LYS A 74 9.61 14.68 16.66
CA LYS A 74 10.44 14.48 17.86
C LYS A 74 10.42 15.71 18.77
N GLU A 75 10.35 16.90 18.21
CA GLU A 75 10.24 18.15 18.97
C GLU A 75 8.88 18.26 19.67
N GLU A 76 7.78 17.95 18.98
CA GLU A 76 6.44 17.90 19.59
C GLU A 76 6.38 16.89 20.74
N LEU A 77 6.91 15.68 20.56
CA LEU A 77 6.98 14.67 21.62
C LEU A 77 7.80 15.16 22.82
N ARG A 78 8.96 15.78 22.59
CA ARG A 78 9.80 16.36 23.67
C ARG A 78 9.10 17.50 24.40
N ALA A 79 8.36 18.34 23.69
CA ALA A 79 7.60 19.43 24.28
C ALA A 79 6.44 18.90 25.16
N LEU A 80 5.76 17.84 24.71
CA LEU A 80 4.72 17.17 25.49
C LEU A 80 5.29 16.52 26.77
N ASP A 81 6.44 15.86 26.67
CA ASP A 81 7.12 15.25 27.82
C ASP A 81 7.55 16.31 28.85
N ALA A 82 8.09 17.46 28.39
CA ALA A 82 8.50 18.56 29.26
C ALA A 82 7.32 19.23 29.98
N VAL A 83 6.16 19.36 29.30
CA VAL A 83 4.93 19.89 29.90
C VAL A 83 4.37 18.91 30.94
N SER A 84 4.41 17.61 30.66
CA SER A 84 3.99 16.58 31.61
C SER A 84 4.88 16.53 32.86
N GLU A 85 6.17 16.84 32.73
CA GLU A 85 7.11 16.87 33.86
C GLU A 85 6.91 18.11 34.74
N ASN A 86 6.62 19.27 34.15
CA ASN A 86 6.41 20.51 34.89
C ASN A 86 5.06 20.56 35.65
N THR A 87 4.08 19.77 35.24
CA THR A 87 2.72 19.77 35.81
C THR A 87 2.58 18.87 37.05
N LYS A 88 3.68 18.30 37.56
CA LYS A 88 3.71 17.37 38.69
C LYS A 88 4.44 17.95 39.89
#